data_AF-A0A349DS10-F1
#
_entry.id   AF-A0A349DS10-F1
#
_cell.length_a   1.000
_cell.length_b   1.000
_cell.length_c   1.000
_cell.angle_alpha   90.00
_cell.angle_beta   90.00
_cell.angle_gamma   90.00
#
_symmetry.space_group_name_H-M   'P 1'
#
loop_
_entity.id
_entity.type
_entity.pdbx_description
1 polymer ?
#
loop_
_entity_poly.entity_id
_entity_poly.type
_entity_poly.pdbx_seq_one_letter_code
_entity_poly.pdbx_strand_id
1 'polypeptide(L)'
;MKKTIQYCIAQLLLDKAREILAKPYNHYGGLGLNAQTPLECRNQDYRALATMTDISISTIKRFLNLDCQLNYQNQEKILRFMEYTDWDTLVMEALQQRPKIGL
;
A
#
# COMPACT_ATOMS: atom_id res chain seq x y z
N MET A 1 -4.83 -4.55 14.58
CA MET A 1 -3.40 -4.28 14.23
C MET A 1 -2.98 -2.96 14.87
N LYS A 2 -1.71 -2.83 15.30
CA LYS A 2 -1.19 -1.53 15.79
C LYS A 2 -1.08 -0.54 14.63
N LYS A 3 -1.42 0.73 14.84
CA LYS A 3 -1.33 1.79 13.81
C LYS A 3 0.04 1.89 13.15
N THR A 4 1.11 1.67 13.91
CA THR A 4 2.48 1.60 13.39
C THR A 4 2.69 0.51 12.35
N ILE A 5 2.21 -0.71 12.61
CA ILE A 5 2.34 -1.84 11.68
C ILE A 5 1.56 -1.52 10.40
N GLN A 6 0.34 -1.01 10.55
CA GLN A 6 -0.49 -0.59 9.43
C GLN A 6 0.20 0.47 8.57
N TYR A 7 0.81 1.48 9.20
CA TYR A 7 1.57 2.50 8.49
C TYR A 7 2.72 1.88 7.70
N CYS A 8 3.48 0.96 8.30
CA CYS A 8 4.56 0.27 7.59
C CYS A 8 4.06 -0.54 6.39
N ILE A 9 2.95 -1.27 6.53
CA ILE A 9 2.34 -2.00 5.41
C ILE A 9 1.88 -1.02 4.32
N ALA A 10 1.27 0.10 4.70
CA ALA A 10 0.86 1.13 3.76
C ALA A 10 2.06 1.75 3.02
N GLN A 11 3.21 1.91 3.69
CA GLN A 11 4.45 2.37 3.08
C GLN A 11 4.99 1.33 2.08
N LEU A 12 5.07 0.05 2.48
CA LEU A 12 5.48 -1.04 1.57
C LEU A 12 4.60 -1.11 0.32
N LEU A 13 3.28 -0.98 0.50
CA LEU A 13 2.33 -0.94 -0.60
C LEU A 13 2.65 0.21 -1.57
N LEU A 14 2.94 1.39 -1.04
CA LEU A 14 3.28 2.57 -1.81
C LEU A 14 4.59 2.38 -2.58
N ASP A 15 5.60 1.83 -1.93
CA ASP A 15 6.92 1.59 -2.51
C ASP A 15 6.86 0.53 -3.62
N LYS A 16 6.15 -0.59 -3.40
CA LYS A 16 5.90 -1.61 -4.43
C LYS A 16 5.14 -1.03 -5.63
N ALA A 17 4.13 -0.20 -5.38
CA ALA A 17 3.38 0.44 -6.46
C ALA A 17 4.27 1.38 -7.29
N ARG A 18 5.14 2.18 -6.65
CA ARG A 18 6.12 3.01 -7.37
C ARG A 18 7.12 2.17 -8.16
N GLU A 19 7.62 1.08 -7.59
CA GLU A 19 8.54 0.16 -8.29
C GLU A 19 7.90 -0.39 -9.57
N ILE A 20 6.63 -0.82 -9.50
CA ILE A 20 5.89 -1.33 -10.67
C ILE A 20 5.68 -0.23 -11.71
N LEU A 21 5.28 0.98 -11.30
CA LEU A 21 5.03 2.10 -12.22
C LEU A 21 6.32 2.61 -12.87
N ALA A 22 7.47 2.44 -12.21
CA ALA A 22 8.78 2.80 -12.77
C ALA A 22 9.26 1.82 -13.85
N LYS A 23 8.71 0.60 -13.92
CA LYS A 23 9.09 -0.39 -14.94
C LYS A 23 8.61 0.06 -16.32
N PRO A 24 9.48 0.04 -17.35
CA PRO A 24 9.06 0.29 -18.72
C PRO A 24 8.04 -0.78 -19.15
N TYR A 25 6.99 -0.36 -19.86
CA TYR A 25 5.90 -1.24 -20.35
C TYR A 25 5.04 -1.91 -19.27
N ASN A 26 4.90 -1.32 -18.08
CA ASN A 26 3.88 -1.77 -17.14
C ASN A 26 2.47 -1.63 -17.75
N HIS A 27 1.55 -2.50 -17.34
CA HIS A 27 0.16 -2.50 -17.82
C HIS A 27 -0.72 -1.41 -17.19
N TYR A 28 -0.14 -0.53 -16.36
CA TYR A 28 -0.80 0.55 -15.64
C TYR A 28 -0.60 1.91 -16.30
N GLY A 29 -0.47 1.93 -17.63
CA GLY A 29 -0.20 3.13 -18.41
C GLY A 29 -1.06 4.33 -18.01
N GLY A 30 -0.41 5.47 -17.74
CA GLY A 30 -1.07 6.72 -17.35
C GLY A 30 -1.41 6.87 -15.86
N LEU A 31 -1.20 5.83 -15.03
CA LEU A 31 -1.24 6.00 -13.58
C LEU A 31 0.02 6.71 -13.08
N GLY A 32 -0.15 7.58 -12.09
CA GLY A 32 0.93 8.32 -11.45
C GLY A 32 0.77 8.28 -9.94
N LEU A 33 1.90 8.15 -9.25
CA LEU A 33 1.98 8.04 -7.81
C LEU A 33 3.11 8.94 -7.31
N ASN A 34 2.75 10.05 -6.68
CA ASN A 34 3.64 11.16 -6.35
C ASN A 34 3.95 11.26 -4.85
N ALA A 35 3.02 10.81 -4.01
CA ALA A 35 3.19 10.83 -2.56
C ALA A 35 4.42 10.02 -2.14
N GLN A 36 5.20 10.50 -1.16
CA GLN A 36 6.38 9.81 -0.62
C GLN A 36 6.00 8.95 0.59
N THR A 37 4.99 9.37 1.33
CA THR A 37 4.44 8.66 2.50
C THR A 37 2.94 8.40 2.36
N PRO A 38 2.38 7.39 3.06
CA PRO A 38 0.94 7.10 3.05
C PRO A 38 0.05 8.31 3.38
N LEU A 39 0.52 9.20 4.26
CA LEU A 39 -0.23 10.37 4.73
C LEU A 39 -0.18 11.55 3.74
N GLU A 40 0.74 11.53 2.78
CA GLU A 40 0.83 12.52 1.70
C GLU A 40 -0.07 12.18 0.50
N CYS A 41 -0.61 10.96 0.45
CA CYS A 41 -1.43 10.49 -0.67
C CYS A 41 -2.62 11.41 -0.92
N ARG A 42 -2.85 11.71 -2.20
CA ARG A 42 -4.00 12.49 -2.68
C ARG A 42 -4.91 11.61 -3.53
N ASN A 43 -5.99 12.20 -4.02
CA ASN A 43 -6.99 11.50 -4.82
C ASN A 43 -6.41 10.75 -6.04
N GLN A 44 -5.35 11.28 -6.66
CA GLN A 44 -4.69 10.58 -7.78
C GLN A 44 -3.95 9.32 -7.30
N ASP A 45 -3.19 9.41 -6.19
CA ASP A 45 -2.47 8.28 -5.62
C ASP A 45 -3.46 7.19 -5.15
N TYR A 46 -4.56 7.58 -4.49
CA TYR A 46 -5.59 6.63 -4.06
C TYR A 46 -6.25 5.93 -5.25
N ARG A 47 -6.48 6.63 -6.37
CA ARG A 47 -6.99 6.02 -7.61
C ARG A 47 -5.99 5.03 -8.19
N ALA A 48 -4.72 5.42 -8.27
CA ALA A 48 -3.67 4.55 -8.78
C ALA A 48 -3.57 3.25 -7.96
N LEU A 49 -3.45 3.38 -6.63
CA LEU A 49 -3.39 2.24 -5.71
C LEU A 49 -4.64 1.36 -5.81
N ALA A 50 -5.83 1.97 -5.82
CA ALA A 50 -7.09 1.24 -5.96
C ALA A 50 -7.15 0.40 -7.25
N THR A 51 -6.73 0.98 -8.37
CA THR A 51 -6.64 0.28 -9.66
C THR A 51 -5.61 -0.85 -9.61
N MET A 52 -4.44 -0.62 -9.01
CA MET A 52 -3.36 -1.59 -8.96
C MET A 52 -3.66 -2.78 -8.04
N THR A 53 -4.37 -2.56 -6.94
CA THR A 53 -4.70 -3.61 -5.95
C THR A 53 -6.09 -4.22 -6.14
N ASP A 54 -6.91 -3.69 -7.04
CA ASP A 54 -8.33 -4.02 -7.16
C ASP A 54 -9.11 -3.81 -5.83
N ILE A 55 -8.78 -2.76 -5.08
CA ILE A 55 -9.46 -2.40 -3.82
C ILE A 55 -10.18 -1.08 -4.03
N SER A 56 -11.35 -0.88 -3.43
CA SER A 56 -12.07 0.37 -3.59
C SER A 56 -11.23 1.57 -3.11
N ILE A 57 -11.32 2.70 -3.83
CA ILE A 57 -10.63 3.95 -3.50
C ILE A 57 -10.94 4.38 -2.05
N SER A 58 -12.20 4.21 -1.60
CA SER A 58 -12.60 4.56 -0.24
C SER A 58 -11.90 3.71 0.82
N THR A 59 -11.70 2.42 0.55
CA THR A 59 -10.99 1.51 1.46
C THR A 59 -9.50 1.81 1.49
N ILE A 60 -8.87 2.00 0.33
CA ILE A 60 -7.46 2.40 0.23
C ILE A 60 -7.22 3.70 1.01
N LYS A 61 -8.03 4.73 0.76
CA LYS A 61 -7.92 6.01 1.46
C LYS A 61 -7.99 5.86 2.99
N ARG A 62 -9.01 5.15 3.48
CA ARG A 62 -9.17 4.92 4.93
C ARG A 62 -8.04 4.07 5.52
N PHE A 63 -7.54 3.10 4.77
CA PHE A 63 -6.43 2.26 5.20
C PHE A 63 -5.11 3.04 5.30
N LEU A 64 -4.78 3.86 4.29
CA LEU A 64 -3.58 4.71 4.32
C LEU A 64 -3.65 5.79 5.42
N ASN A 65 -4.85 6.32 5.70
CA ASN A 65 -5.08 7.29 6.77
C ASN A 65 -5.17 6.67 8.18
N LEU A 66 -5.00 5.36 8.31
CA LEU A 66 -5.08 4.64 9.58
C LEU A 66 -6.47 4.66 10.25
N ASP A 67 -7.52 4.87 9.44
CA ASP A 67 -8.93 4.99 9.84
C ASP A 67 -9.71 3.67 9.75
N CYS A 68 -9.11 2.63 9.17
CA CYS A 68 -9.72 1.30 9.12
C CYS A 68 -8.68 0.18 9.10
N GLN A 69 -9.14 -1.03 9.45
CA GLN A 69 -8.44 -2.28 9.19
C GLN A 69 -8.97 -2.90 7.89
N LEU A 70 -8.12 -3.59 7.14
CA LEU A 70 -8.57 -4.38 5.99
C LEU A 70 -9.26 -5.65 6.47
N ASN A 71 -10.37 -6.01 5.82
CA ASN A 71 -10.97 -7.34 5.97
C ASN A 71 -10.11 -8.39 5.23
N TYR A 72 -10.43 -9.67 5.45
CA TYR A 72 -9.66 -10.79 4.87
C TYR A 72 -9.52 -10.70 3.35
N GLN A 73 -10.62 -10.44 2.62
CA GLN A 73 -10.59 -10.34 1.15
C GLN A 73 -9.65 -9.23 0.66
N ASN A 74 -9.65 -8.06 1.30
CA ASN A 74 -8.74 -6.98 0.94
C ASN A 74 -7.29 -7.27 1.36
N GLN A 75 -7.08 -8.01 2.46
CA GLN A 75 -5.75 -8.50 2.82
C GLN A 75 -5.20 -9.45 1.74
N GLU A 76 -6.00 -10.39 1.25
CA GLU A 76 -5.59 -11.28 0.15
C GLU A 76 -5.21 -10.52 -1.12
N LYS A 77 -5.96 -9.47 -1.46
CA LYS A 77 -5.64 -8.61 -2.62
C LYS A 77 -4.30 -7.90 -2.43
N ILE A 78 -4.04 -7.37 -1.24
CA ILE A 78 -2.76 -6.75 -0.88
C ILE A 78 -1.62 -7.77 -0.95
N LEU A 79 -1.80 -8.98 -0.42
CA LEU A 79 -0.80 -10.05 -0.49
C LEU A 79 -0.47 -10.43 -1.93
N ARG A 80 -1.48 -10.65 -2.78
CA ARG A 80 -1.28 -10.95 -4.20
C ARG A 80 -0.55 -9.83 -4.93
N PHE A 81 -0.93 -8.57 -4.69
CA PHE A 81 -0.30 -7.42 -5.31
C PHE A 81 1.18 -7.28 -4.92
N MET A 82 1.50 -7.55 -3.65
CA MET A 82 2.87 -7.43 -3.13
C MET A 82 3.69 -8.72 -3.23
N GLU A 83 3.12 -9.79 -3.80
CA GLU A 83 3.77 -11.09 -4.02
C GLU A 83 4.17 -11.81 -2.72
N TYR A 84 3.38 -11.64 -1.65
CA TYR A 84 3.54 -12.37 -0.38
C TYR A 84 2.57 -13.55 -0.26
N THR A 85 2.99 -14.59 0.45
CA THR A 85 2.22 -15.82 0.70
C THR A 85 1.18 -15.66 1.81
N ASP A 86 1.50 -14.89 2.84
CA ASP A 86 0.70 -14.76 4.05
C ASP A 86 0.91 -13.40 4.75
N TRP A 87 -0.05 -13.04 5.60
CA TRP A 87 -0.09 -11.73 6.26
C TRP A 87 0.99 -11.56 7.32
N ASP A 88 1.41 -12.63 7.98
CA ASP A 88 2.41 -12.56 9.05
C ASP A 88 3.79 -12.26 8.49
N THR A 89 4.16 -12.90 7.38
CA THR A 89 5.39 -12.61 6.64
C THR A 89 5.45 -11.16 6.18
N LEU A 90 4.35 -10.64 5.63
CA LEU A 90 4.24 -9.22 5.27
C LEU A 90 4.43 -8.30 6.48
N VAL A 91 3.77 -8.60 7.60
CA VAL A 91 3.87 -7.80 8.84
C VAL A 91 5.32 -7.78 9.33
N MET A 92 6.02 -8.91 9.28
CA MET A 92 7.42 -9.02 9.69
C MET A 92 8.32 -8.16 8.80
N GLU A 93 8.16 -8.22 7.48
CA GLU A 93 8.90 -7.35 6.56
C GLU A 93 8.62 -5.86 6.83
N ALA A 94 7.35 -5.51 7.02
CA ALA A 94 6.92 -4.13 7.31
C ALA A 94 7.59 -3.59 8.59
N LEU A 95 7.77 -4.45 9.59
CA LEU A 95 8.45 -4.11 10.83
C LEU A 95 9.98 -3.99 10.67
N GLN A 96 10.59 -4.76 9.77
CA GLN A 96 12.03 -4.69 9.47
C GLN A 96 12.38 -3.46 8.64
N GLN A 97 11.55 -3.12 7.66
CA GLN A 97 11.70 -1.93 6.82
C GLN A 97 11.17 -0.66 7.48
N ARG A 98 10.83 -0.72 8.78
CA ARG A 98 10.27 0.41 9.52
C ARG A 98 11.14 1.63 9.25
N PRO A 99 10.61 2.65 8.54
CA PRO A 99 11.40 3.84 8.31
C PRO A 99 11.74 4.39 9.70
N LYS A 100 12.93 4.96 9.87
CA LYS A 100 13.34 5.65 11.12
C LYS A 100 12.48 6.89 11.31
N ILE A 101 11.17 6.72 11.42
CA ILE A 101 10.20 7.74 11.74
C ILE A 101 10.20 7.76 13.26
N GLY A 102 10.82 8.80 13.82
CA GLY A 102 10.49 9.25 15.15
C GLY A 102 9.03 9.67 15.14
N LEU A 103 8.15 8.73 15.49
CA LEU A 103 6.80 9.04 15.95
C LEU A 103 6.88 9.51 17.40
#